data_AF-A0A9E0BRC2-F1
#
_entry.id   AF-A0A9E0BRC2-F1
#
_cell.length_a   1.000
_cell.length_b   1.000
_cell.length_c   1.000
_cell.angle_alpha   90.00
_cell.angle_beta   90.00
_cell.angle_gamma   90.00
#
_symmetry.space_group_name_H-M   'P 1'
#
loop_
_entity.id
_entity.type
_entity.pdbx_description
1 polymer ?
#
loop_
_entity_poly.entity_id
_entity_poly.type
_entity_poly.pdbx_seq_one_letter_code
_entity_poly.pdbx_strand_id
1 'polypeptide(L)'
;MTPETQAAAIVAQLNTEYQKTVSALRDALKTFLAGGAPPDPAARAGGAFVYPELRLTWPRGEVYPRLSRAYARLSAPGDYAVTVTRPDLFGDYLREQITLLLADFKVQITVGRSSQEMPFPYVLDGAVDIAMADIGSADIARHFPTTELSQIGDEIADGFWSPALEE
;
A
#
# COMPACT_ATOMS: atom_id res chain seq x y z
N MET A 1 4.74 23.89 -8.33
CA MET A 1 3.63 23.11 -7.75
C MET A 1 3.65 23.36 -6.25
N THR A 2 2.51 23.62 -5.60
CA THR A 2 2.49 23.78 -4.13
C THR A 2 2.59 22.41 -3.44
N PRO A 3 3.05 22.33 -2.18
CA PRO A 3 3.06 21.09 -1.42
C PRO A 3 1.69 20.39 -1.38
N GLU A 4 0.61 21.16 -1.26
CA GLU A 4 -0.76 20.64 -1.23
C GLU A 4 -1.18 20.01 -2.57
N THR A 5 -0.89 20.68 -3.70
CA THR A 5 -1.21 20.12 -5.03
C THR A 5 -0.38 18.86 -5.30
N GLN A 6 0.88 18.84 -4.87
CA GLN A 6 1.75 17.67 -4.97
C GLN A 6 1.23 16.51 -4.13
N ALA A 7 0.86 16.77 -2.87
CA ALA A 7 0.28 15.78 -1.98
C ALA A 7 -1.01 15.18 -2.55
N ALA A 8 -1.90 16.01 -3.09
CA ALA A 8 -3.13 15.56 -3.75
C ALA A 8 -2.84 14.64 -4.95
N ALA A 9 -1.83 14.98 -5.77
CA ALA A 9 -1.42 14.15 -6.90
C ALA A 9 -0.85 12.79 -6.44
N ILE A 10 -0.04 12.77 -5.38
CA ILE A 10 0.51 11.54 -4.78
C ILE A 10 -0.62 10.64 -4.26
N VAL A 11 -1.60 11.20 -3.53
CA VAL A 11 -2.75 10.43 -3.03
C VAL A 11 -3.61 9.90 -4.17
N ALA A 12 -3.81 10.69 -5.24
CA ALA A 12 -4.52 10.21 -6.43
C ALA A 12 -3.79 9.06 -7.12
N GLN A 13 -2.46 9.09 -7.17
CA GLN A 13 -1.65 7.99 -7.70
C GLN A 13 -1.74 6.73 -6.82
N LEU A 14 -1.65 6.88 -5.49
CA LEU A 14 -1.87 5.77 -4.56
C LEU A 14 -3.24 5.14 -4.77
N ASN A 15 -4.29 5.95 -4.89
CA ASN A 15 -5.65 5.45 -5.14
C ASN A 15 -5.73 4.72 -6.49
N THR A 16 -5.11 5.26 -7.53
CA THR A 16 -5.10 4.63 -8.86
C THR A 16 -4.46 3.24 -8.81
N GLU A 17 -3.30 3.11 -8.17
CA GLU A 17 -2.62 1.81 -8.02
C GLU A 17 -3.41 0.85 -7.11
N TYR A 18 -4.00 1.35 -6.02
CA TYR A 18 -4.87 0.55 -5.15
C TYR A 18 -6.07 -0.02 -5.93
N GLN A 19 -6.78 0.82 -6.69
CA GLN A 19 -7.94 0.38 -7.47
C GLN A 19 -7.56 -0.63 -8.56
N LYS A 20 -6.39 -0.48 -9.21
CA LYS A 20 -5.88 -1.49 -10.16
C LYS A 20 -5.72 -2.85 -9.49
N THR A 21 -5.12 -2.90 -8.31
CA THR A 21 -4.95 -4.14 -7.55
C THR A 21 -6.30 -4.74 -7.14
N VAL A 22 -7.23 -3.93 -6.62
CA VAL A 22 -8.57 -4.39 -6.22
C VAL A 22 -9.33 -4.95 -7.43
N SER A 23 -9.33 -4.26 -8.57
CA SER A 23 -9.97 -4.74 -9.80
C SER A 23 -9.33 -6.04 -10.29
N ALA A 24 -8.00 -6.12 -10.35
CA ALA A 24 -7.31 -7.33 -10.78
C ALA A 24 -7.65 -8.54 -9.90
N LEU A 25 -7.67 -8.37 -8.57
CA LEU A 25 -8.08 -9.43 -7.65
C LEU A 25 -9.55 -9.82 -7.83
N ARG A 26 -10.47 -8.86 -7.95
CA ARG A 26 -11.90 -9.12 -8.15
C ARG A 26 -12.18 -9.85 -9.46
N ASP A 27 -11.52 -9.45 -10.54
CA ASP A 27 -11.71 -10.07 -11.85
C ASP A 27 -11.16 -11.51 -11.88
N ALA A 28 -10.00 -11.73 -11.25
CA ALA A 28 -9.45 -13.07 -11.07
C ALA A 28 -10.34 -13.96 -10.21
N LEU A 29 -10.86 -13.43 -9.09
CA LEU A 29 -11.80 -14.15 -8.22
C LEU A 29 -13.07 -14.51 -8.99
N LYS A 30 -13.72 -13.56 -9.66
CA LYS A 30 -14.94 -13.82 -10.46
C LYS A 30 -14.72 -14.91 -11.50
N THR A 31 -13.59 -14.89 -12.20
CA THR A 31 -13.25 -15.91 -13.20
C THR A 31 -13.11 -17.28 -12.56
N PHE A 32 -12.41 -17.37 -11.42
CA PHE A 32 -12.22 -18.62 -10.70
C PHE A 32 -13.52 -19.18 -10.13
N LEU A 33 -14.36 -18.32 -9.52
CA LEU A 33 -15.65 -18.72 -8.95
C LEU A 33 -16.66 -19.18 -10.01
N ALA A 34 -16.54 -18.67 -11.24
CA ALA A 34 -17.32 -19.14 -12.39
C ALA A 34 -16.81 -20.48 -12.99
N GLY A 35 -15.86 -21.16 -12.34
CA GLY A 35 -15.25 -22.41 -12.82
C GLY A 35 -14.10 -22.22 -13.82
N GLY A 36 -13.61 -21.00 -13.98
CA GLY A 36 -12.45 -20.69 -14.81
C GLY A 36 -11.11 -21.06 -14.18
N ALA A 37 -10.02 -20.79 -14.90
CA ALA A 37 -8.67 -21.07 -14.41
C ALA A 37 -8.29 -20.17 -13.22
N PRO A 38 -7.42 -20.64 -12.30
CA PRO A 38 -6.83 -19.80 -11.26
C PRO A 38 -5.98 -18.67 -11.88
N PRO A 39 -5.67 -17.61 -11.09
CA PRO A 39 -4.83 -16.51 -11.57
C PRO A 39 -3.47 -17.00 -12.07
N ASP A 40 -3.00 -16.38 -13.14
CA ASP A 40 -1.68 -16.67 -13.72
C ASP A 40 -0.57 -16.45 -12.68
N PRO A 41 0.24 -17.48 -12.37
CA PRO A 41 1.39 -17.35 -11.47
C PRO A 41 2.37 -16.25 -11.88
N ALA A 42 2.55 -16.00 -13.18
CA ALA A 42 3.44 -14.94 -13.67
C ALA A 42 2.87 -13.54 -13.39
N ALA A 43 1.56 -13.34 -13.56
CA ALA A 43 0.90 -12.09 -13.20
C ALA A 43 1.00 -11.82 -11.69
N ARG A 44 0.80 -12.86 -10.88
CA ARG A 44 0.94 -12.80 -9.42
C ARG A 44 2.38 -12.45 -9.00
N ALA A 45 3.38 -13.14 -9.53
CA ALA A 45 4.80 -12.85 -9.31
C ALA A 45 5.21 -11.45 -9.84
N GLY A 46 4.55 -10.97 -10.89
CA GLY A 46 4.66 -9.60 -11.40
C GLY A 46 3.95 -8.54 -10.55
N GLY A 47 3.45 -8.92 -9.38
CA GLY A 47 2.86 -8.04 -8.38
C GLY A 47 1.41 -7.64 -8.63
N ALA A 48 0.67 -8.32 -9.53
CA ALA A 48 -0.71 -7.95 -9.90
C ALA A 48 -1.64 -7.71 -8.71
N PHE A 49 -1.36 -8.34 -7.57
CA PHE A 49 -2.18 -8.31 -6.37
C PHE A 49 -1.55 -7.54 -5.20
N VAL A 50 -0.48 -6.77 -5.40
CA VAL A 50 0.22 -6.08 -4.29
C VAL A 50 -0.39 -4.73 -3.94
N TYR A 51 -0.27 -4.35 -2.67
CA TYR A 51 -0.63 -3.00 -2.24
C TYR A 51 0.26 -1.93 -2.92
N PRO A 52 -0.25 -0.71 -3.14
CA PRO A 52 0.63 0.41 -3.45
C PRO A 52 1.53 0.73 -2.25
N GLU A 53 2.69 1.30 -2.54
CA GLU A 53 3.68 1.69 -1.55
C GLU A 53 3.99 3.18 -1.67
N LEU A 54 3.89 3.91 -0.57
CA LEU A 54 4.37 5.27 -0.47
C LEU A 54 5.83 5.23 -0.04
N ARG A 55 6.71 5.84 -0.84
CA ARG A 55 8.15 5.93 -0.56
C ARG A 55 8.55 7.38 -0.35
N LEU A 56 9.33 7.62 0.68
CA LEU A 56 9.85 8.93 1.04
C LEU A 56 11.35 8.83 1.27
N THR A 57 12.12 9.70 0.62
CA THR A 57 13.56 9.85 0.83
C THR A 57 13.83 11.22 1.42
N TRP A 58 14.55 11.27 2.53
CA TRP A 58 15.10 12.49 3.10
C TRP A 58 16.63 12.45 3.12
N PRO A 59 17.33 13.25 2.30
CA PRO A 59 18.78 13.12 2.13
C PRO A 59 19.56 13.54 3.38
N ARG A 60 20.74 12.93 3.56
CA ARG A 60 21.70 13.30 4.61
C ARG A 60 22.19 14.74 4.41
N GLY A 61 22.47 15.43 5.52
CA GLY A 61 23.00 16.79 5.52
C GLY A 61 21.95 17.89 5.43
N GLU A 62 20.66 17.55 5.31
CA GLU A 62 19.57 18.52 5.43
C GLU A 62 19.39 19.02 6.88
N VAL A 63 18.92 20.25 7.01
CA VAL A 63 18.67 20.88 8.32
C VAL A 63 17.38 20.34 8.91
N TYR A 64 17.41 19.92 10.17
CA TYR A 64 16.21 19.54 10.91
C TYR A 64 15.33 20.78 11.17
N PRO A 65 14.08 20.80 10.69
CA PRO A 65 13.18 21.91 10.95
C PRO A 65 12.79 21.96 12.43
N ARG A 66 12.64 23.16 12.98
CA ARG A 66 12.16 23.37 14.35
C ARG A 66 10.64 23.38 14.36
N LEU A 67 10.06 22.24 14.68
CA LEU A 67 8.62 22.02 14.64
C LEU A 67 8.04 21.88 16.06
N SER A 68 6.94 22.58 16.35
CA SER A 68 6.21 22.46 17.62
C SER A 68 5.23 21.29 17.64
N ARG A 69 4.75 20.84 16.47
CA ARG A 69 3.84 19.70 16.35
C ARG A 69 4.52 18.38 16.73
N ALA A 70 3.72 17.42 17.17
CA ALA A 70 4.19 16.08 17.58
C ALA A 70 4.29 15.07 16.42
N TYR A 71 3.59 15.31 15.29
CA TYR A 71 3.48 14.40 14.14
C TYR A 71 4.01 15.03 12.84
N ALA A 72 4.05 14.26 11.75
CA ALA A 72 4.65 14.66 10.46
C ALA A 72 6.08 15.19 10.65
N ARG A 73 6.91 14.35 11.28
CA ARG A 73 8.33 14.62 11.58
C ARG A 73 9.16 13.42 11.12
N LEU A 74 10.40 13.68 10.75
CA LEU A 74 11.39 12.66 10.45
C LEU A 74 12.48 12.70 11.52
N SER A 75 12.75 11.54 12.11
CA SER A 75 13.73 11.41 13.20
C SER A 75 15.17 11.35 12.67
N ALA A 76 15.37 10.85 11.46
CA ALA A 76 16.67 10.76 10.81
C ALA A 76 16.55 10.87 9.27
N PRO A 77 17.59 11.32 8.56
CA PRO A 77 17.68 11.14 7.12
C PRO A 77 17.65 9.66 6.75
N GLY A 78 17.06 9.35 5.60
CA GLY A 78 16.97 7.98 5.10
C GLY A 78 15.78 7.77 4.18
N ASP A 79 15.57 6.50 3.85
CA ASP A 79 14.46 6.02 3.05
C ASP A 79 13.40 5.38 3.94
N TYR A 80 12.16 5.82 3.73
CA TYR A 80 10.97 5.37 4.44
C TYR A 80 9.99 4.81 3.41
N ALA A 81 9.37 3.68 3.73
CA ALA A 81 8.36 3.08 2.88
C ALA A 81 7.21 2.53 3.72
N VAL A 82 5.99 2.61 3.19
CA VAL A 82 4.80 2.03 3.83
C VAL A 82 3.80 1.58 2.77
N THR A 83 3.18 0.42 2.98
CA THR A 83 2.07 -0.05 2.16
C THR A 83 0.80 0.72 2.52
N VAL A 84 0.02 1.09 1.51
CA VAL A 84 -1.19 1.91 1.71
C VAL A 84 -2.42 1.14 1.25
N THR A 85 -3.45 1.09 2.10
CA THR A 85 -4.76 0.54 1.77
C THR A 85 -5.83 1.64 1.85
N ARG A 86 -6.93 1.46 1.11
CA ARG A 86 -8.08 2.38 1.04
C ARG A 86 -7.66 3.87 0.94
N PRO A 87 -6.86 4.30 -0.06
CA PRO A 87 -6.48 5.71 -0.19
C PRO A 87 -7.67 6.65 -0.41
N ASP A 88 -8.81 6.12 -0.88
CA ASP A 88 -10.09 6.81 -0.96
C ASP A 88 -10.68 7.12 0.43
N LEU A 89 -10.51 6.23 1.41
CA LEU A 89 -10.97 6.43 2.78
C LEU A 89 -10.04 7.35 3.57
N PHE A 90 -8.73 7.16 3.42
CA PHE A 90 -7.70 7.92 4.16
C PHE A 90 -7.18 9.14 3.40
N GLY A 91 -7.81 9.52 2.29
CA GLY A 91 -7.26 10.50 1.34
C GLY A 91 -6.98 11.87 1.95
N ASP A 92 -7.90 12.37 2.78
CA ASP A 92 -7.71 13.66 3.47
C ASP A 92 -6.55 13.60 4.47
N TYR A 93 -6.45 12.53 5.25
CA TYR A 93 -5.35 12.30 6.18
C TYR A 93 -4.01 12.22 5.46
N LEU A 94 -3.91 11.39 4.41
CA LEU A 94 -2.69 11.24 3.63
C LEU A 94 -2.27 12.56 2.99
N ARG A 95 -3.22 13.32 2.44
CA ARG A 95 -2.95 14.64 1.84
C ARG A 95 -2.38 15.59 2.87
N GLU A 96 -2.97 15.66 4.07
CA GLU A 96 -2.49 16.52 5.15
C GLU A 96 -1.06 16.14 5.56
N GLN A 97 -0.81 14.86 5.88
CA GLN A 97 0.50 14.40 6.34
C GLN A 97 1.59 14.62 5.29
N ILE A 98 1.32 14.28 4.02
CA ILE A 98 2.27 14.47 2.92
C ILE A 98 2.53 15.97 2.68
N THR A 99 1.50 16.81 2.79
CA THR A 99 1.65 18.27 2.66
C THR A 99 2.60 18.84 3.72
N LEU A 100 2.43 18.43 4.98
CA LEU A 100 3.29 18.86 6.09
C LEU A 100 4.74 18.40 5.89
N LEU A 101 4.94 17.16 5.45
CA LEU A 101 6.28 16.64 5.18
C LEU A 101 6.97 17.38 4.02
N LEU A 102 6.25 17.63 2.93
CA LEU A 102 6.77 18.39 1.77
C LEU A 102 7.06 19.86 2.10
N ALA A 103 6.28 20.47 3.00
CA ALA A 103 6.46 21.86 3.38
C ALA A 103 7.69 22.08 4.28
N ASP A 104 7.94 21.13 5.20
CA ASP A 104 8.96 21.31 6.25
C ASP A 104 10.27 20.58 5.97
N PHE A 105 10.24 19.53 5.16
CA PHE A 105 11.42 18.74 4.81
C PHE A 105 11.64 18.75 3.30
N LYS A 106 12.91 18.78 2.87
CA LYS A 106 13.27 18.62 1.46
C LYS A 106 13.23 17.14 1.04
N VAL A 107 12.04 16.56 1.12
CA VAL A 107 11.80 15.14 0.83
C VAL A 107 11.48 14.91 -0.63
N GLN A 108 11.85 13.73 -1.12
CA GLN A 108 11.36 13.19 -2.37
C GLN A 108 10.33 12.12 -2.04
N ILE A 109 9.14 12.21 -2.65
CA ILE A 109 8.06 11.26 -2.40
C ILE A 109 7.64 10.64 -3.73
N THR A 110 7.57 9.31 -3.76
CA THR A 110 7.15 8.53 -4.93
C THR A 110 6.15 7.46 -4.54
N VAL A 111 5.36 7.02 -5.53
CA VAL A 111 4.45 5.88 -5.37
C VAL A 111 4.98 4.71 -6.17
N GLY A 112 5.15 3.58 -5.50
CA GLY A 112 5.58 2.31 -6.08
C GLY A 112 4.57 1.20 -5.84
N ARG A 113 4.98 -0.01 -6.22
CA ARG A 113 4.28 -1.26 -5.89
C ARG A 113 5.07 -1.96 -4.80
N SER A 114 4.39 -2.44 -3.76
CA SER A 114 5.02 -3.16 -2.68
C SER A 114 5.36 -4.60 -3.07
N SER A 115 5.96 -5.35 -2.14
CA SER A 115 6.09 -6.80 -2.21
C SER A 115 4.95 -7.53 -1.48
N GLN A 116 4.05 -6.81 -0.82
CA GLN A 116 2.98 -7.38 0.00
C GLN A 116 1.69 -7.52 -0.81
N GLU A 117 1.25 -8.77 -1.00
CA GLU A 117 -0.02 -9.07 -1.65
C GLU A 117 -1.22 -8.67 -0.77
N MET A 118 -2.29 -8.22 -1.41
CA MET A 118 -3.57 -7.90 -0.78
C MET A 118 -4.39 -9.19 -0.62
N PRO A 119 -4.71 -9.60 0.63
CA PRO A 119 -5.54 -10.77 0.86
C PRO A 119 -6.90 -10.66 0.17
N PHE A 120 -7.30 -11.74 -0.50
CA PHE A 120 -8.57 -11.80 -1.22
C PHE A 120 -9.80 -11.48 -0.35
N PRO A 121 -9.87 -11.81 0.96
CA PRO A 121 -11.03 -11.47 1.77
C PRO A 121 -11.32 -9.97 1.86
N TYR A 122 -10.32 -9.11 1.65
CA TYR A 122 -10.49 -7.65 1.75
C TYR A 122 -11.07 -6.99 0.50
N VAL A 123 -11.18 -7.74 -0.61
CA VAL A 123 -11.76 -7.21 -1.85
C VAL A 123 -13.16 -7.78 -2.13
N LEU A 124 -13.57 -8.81 -1.41
CA LEU A 124 -14.90 -9.42 -1.55
C LEU A 124 -15.99 -8.43 -1.10
N ASP A 125 -17.04 -8.31 -1.90
CA ASP A 125 -18.19 -7.48 -1.55
C ASP A 125 -19.27 -8.35 -0.87
N GLY A 126 -18.97 -8.75 0.38
CA GLY A 126 -19.91 -9.43 1.29
C GLY A 126 -20.67 -10.62 0.69
N ALA A 127 -22.01 -10.60 0.84
CA ALA A 127 -22.91 -11.73 0.60
C ALA A 127 -23.04 -12.17 -0.87
N VAL A 128 -22.62 -11.34 -1.83
CA VAL A 128 -22.81 -11.61 -3.26
C VAL A 128 -21.77 -12.60 -3.78
N ASP A 129 -20.50 -12.45 -3.40
CA ASP A 129 -19.43 -13.31 -3.91
C ASP A 129 -19.40 -14.69 -3.20
N ILE A 130 -19.82 -14.74 -1.93
CA ILE A 130 -19.84 -15.97 -1.11
C ILE A 130 -21.04 -16.87 -1.47
N ALA A 131 -22.18 -16.28 -1.89
CA ALA A 131 -23.36 -17.04 -2.30
C ALA A 131 -23.24 -17.64 -3.72
N MET A 132 -22.25 -17.22 -4.51
CA MET A 132 -22.05 -17.66 -5.90
C MET A 132 -21.12 -18.88 -6.03
N ALA A 133 -20.52 -19.37 -4.95
CA ALA A 133 -19.47 -20.36 -5.01
C ALA A 133 -19.91 -21.70 -4.40
N ASP A 134 -20.04 -22.74 -5.24
CA ASP A 134 -19.92 -24.15 -4.79
C ASP A 134 -18.47 -24.49 -4.40
N ILE A 135 -17.54 -23.53 -4.57
CA ILE A 135 -16.11 -23.66 -4.28
C ILE A 135 -15.84 -23.28 -2.82
N GLY A 136 -15.19 -24.19 -2.08
CA GLY A 136 -14.83 -23.95 -0.68
C GLY A 136 -13.77 -22.87 -0.53
N SER A 137 -13.79 -22.15 0.60
CA SER A 137 -12.79 -21.12 0.94
C SER A 137 -11.35 -21.65 0.92
N ALA A 138 -11.16 -22.94 1.19
CA ALA A 138 -9.87 -23.62 1.13
C ALA A 138 -9.28 -23.67 -0.29
N ASP A 139 -10.12 -23.84 -1.32
CA ASP A 139 -9.67 -23.87 -2.71
C ASP A 139 -9.29 -22.47 -3.21
N ILE A 140 -10.02 -21.44 -2.79
CA ILE A 140 -9.65 -20.04 -3.05
C ILE A 140 -8.32 -19.72 -2.37
N ALA A 141 -8.17 -20.07 -1.09
CA ALA A 141 -6.95 -19.85 -0.32
C ALA A 141 -5.70 -20.53 -0.93
N ARG A 142 -5.86 -21.60 -1.71
CA ARG A 142 -4.76 -22.28 -2.40
C ARG A 142 -4.17 -21.45 -3.55
N HIS A 143 -4.99 -20.64 -4.21
CA HIS A 143 -4.62 -19.94 -5.44
C HIS A 143 -4.49 -18.42 -5.26
N PHE A 144 -5.13 -17.85 -4.24
CA PHE A 144 -5.18 -16.43 -3.99
C PHE A 144 -4.42 -16.02 -2.72
N PRO A 145 -3.99 -14.75 -2.59
CA PRO A 145 -3.34 -14.27 -1.38
C PRO A 145 -4.27 -14.34 -0.17
N THR A 146 -3.77 -14.87 0.94
CA THR A 146 -4.47 -15.02 2.22
C THR A 146 -3.91 -14.09 3.28
N THR A 147 -4.64 -13.92 4.38
CA THR A 147 -4.15 -13.22 5.56
C THR A 147 -3.12 -14.10 6.28
N GLU A 148 -1.84 -13.78 6.14
CA GLU A 148 -0.77 -14.43 6.88
C GLU A 148 -0.49 -13.68 8.20
N LEU A 149 -0.74 -14.34 9.34
CA LEU A 149 -0.57 -13.71 10.66
C LEU A 149 0.88 -13.29 10.94
N SER A 150 1.86 -13.96 10.34
CA SER A 150 3.28 -13.60 10.44
C SER A 150 3.62 -12.27 9.78
N GLN A 151 2.74 -11.74 8.93
CA GLN A 151 2.90 -10.43 8.27
C GLN A 151 2.15 -9.31 9.00
N ILE A 152 1.55 -9.61 10.16
CA ILE A 152 0.87 -8.63 11.00
C ILE A 152 1.78 -8.33 12.19
N GLY A 153 2.32 -7.11 12.23
CA GLY A 153 3.19 -6.64 13.31
C GLY A 153 3.03 -5.15 13.59
N ASP A 154 3.86 -4.63 14.49
CA ASP A 154 3.85 -3.23 14.93
C ASP A 154 4.98 -2.40 14.28
N GLU A 155 5.49 -2.86 13.13
CA GLU A 155 6.66 -2.27 12.47
C GLU A 155 6.44 -0.83 12.03
N ILE A 156 5.18 -0.39 11.90
CA ILE A 156 4.82 1.01 11.60
C ILE A 156 4.99 1.91 12.83
N ALA A 157 4.68 1.43 14.04
CA ALA A 157 4.86 2.21 15.26
C ALA A 157 6.32 2.14 15.76
N ASP A 158 6.91 0.95 15.72
CA ASP A 158 8.29 0.72 16.19
C ASP A 158 9.34 1.25 15.20
N GLY A 159 9.01 1.22 13.90
CA GLY A 159 9.95 1.44 12.81
C GLY A 159 10.88 0.23 12.62
N PHE A 160 10.95 -0.28 11.39
CA PHE A 160 11.94 -1.32 11.08
C PHE A 160 13.26 -0.68 10.67
N TRP A 161 14.30 -0.83 11.51
CA TRP A 161 15.65 -0.43 11.13
C TRP A 161 16.32 -1.55 10.33
N SER A 162 16.63 -1.28 9.05
CA SER A 162 17.40 -2.18 8.20
C SER A 162 18.83 -1.66 7.99
N PRO A 163 19.86 -2.33 8.52
CA PRO A 163 21.26 -1.93 8.31
C PRO A 163 21.70 -1.94 6.84
N ALA A 164 20.99 -2.66 5.97
CA ALA A 164 21.27 -2.71 4.53
C ALA A 164 21.00 -1.38 3.80
N LEU A 165 20.40 -0.39 4.47
CA LEU A 165 20.14 0.95 3.93
C LEU A 165 21.22 1.98 4.31
N GLU A 166 22.31 1.54 4.97
CA GLU A 166 23.46 2.41 5.31
C GLU A 166 24.58 2.45 4.25
N GLU A 167 24.55 1.56 3.24
CA GLU A 167 25.54 1.52 2.14
C GLU A 167 25.32 2.60 1.06
#